data_AF-A0A4Q3GSV4-F1
#
_entry.id   AF-A0A4Q3GSV4-F1
#
_cell.length_a   1.000
_cell.length_b   1.000
_cell.length_c   1.000
_cell.angle_alpha   90.00
_cell.angle_beta   90.00
_cell.angle_gamma   90.00
#
_symmetry.space_group_name_H-M   'P 1'
#
loop_
_entity.id
_entity.type
_entity.pdbx_description
1 polymer ?
#
loop_
_entity_poly.entity_id
_entity_poly.type
_entity_poly.pdbx_seq_one_letter_code
_entity_poly.pdbx_strand_id
1 'polypeptide(L)'
;MHKFLRRNFAGYAFLSPWLIGFFLLAIGPILASLYLSFTKYNVVRPPQWIGLDNYFYMFQMDQRFWKALQVTFQFVVISVPLK
;
A
#
# COMPACT_ATOMS: atom_id res chain seq x y z
N MET A 1 5.30 34.51 -2.96
CA MET A 1 4.62 33.26 -2.54
C MET A 1 3.11 33.44 -2.31
N HIS A 2 2.65 34.35 -1.45
CA HIS A 2 1.24 34.44 -1.01
C HIS A 2 0.21 34.82 -2.11
N LYS A 3 0.58 35.58 -3.14
CA LYS A 3 -0.34 35.95 -4.25
C LYS A 3 -0.69 34.77 -5.19
N PHE A 4 0.16 33.74 -5.27
CA PHE A 4 -0.04 32.61 -6.18
C PHE A 4 -1.12 31.65 -5.68
N LEU A 5 -1.15 31.41 -4.35
CA LEU A 5 -2.16 30.57 -3.70
C LEU A 5 -3.57 31.16 -3.82
N ARG A 6 -3.74 32.48 -3.70
CA ARG A 6 -5.06 33.13 -3.86
C ARG A 6 -5.60 33.08 -5.28
N ARG A 7 -4.73 33.13 -6.31
CA ARG A 7 -5.18 33.11 -7.72
C ARG A 7 -5.65 31.71 -8.17
N ASN A 8 -5.09 30.66 -7.58
CA ASN A 8 -5.42 29.27 -7.91
C ASN A 8 -6.29 28.57 -6.85
N PHE A 9 -6.75 29.30 -5.83
CA PHE A 9 -7.57 28.76 -4.74
C PHE A 9 -8.85 28.08 -5.25
N ALA A 10 -9.52 28.68 -6.23
CA ALA A 10 -10.68 28.08 -6.87
C ALA A 10 -10.35 26.71 -7.49
N GLY A 11 -9.22 26.59 -8.20
CA GLY A 11 -8.76 25.32 -8.77
C GLY A 11 -8.50 24.25 -7.72
N TYR A 12 -7.83 24.59 -6.62
CA TYR A 12 -7.64 23.65 -5.50
C TYR A 12 -8.95 23.27 -4.81
N ALA A 13 -9.89 24.22 -4.67
CA ALA A 13 -11.22 23.94 -4.14
C ALA A 13 -12.01 22.96 -5.02
N PHE A 14 -11.96 23.11 -6.35
CA PHE A 14 -12.57 22.16 -7.29
C PHE A 14 -11.92 20.78 -7.26
N LEU A 15 -10.60 20.70 -7.05
CA LEU A 15 -9.88 19.43 -6.93
C LEU A 15 -10.08 18.76 -5.57
N SER A 16 -10.43 19.54 -4.53
CA SER A 16 -10.49 19.06 -3.16
C SER A 16 -11.42 17.86 -2.94
N PRO A 17 -12.63 17.75 -3.53
CA PRO A 17 -13.50 16.59 -3.31
C PRO A 17 -12.88 15.32 -3.87
N TRP A 18 -12.25 15.40 -5.05
CA TRP A 18 -11.55 14.27 -5.65
C TRP A 18 -10.33 13.85 -4.83
N LEU A 19 -9.53 14.82 -4.38
CA LEU A 19 -8.37 14.55 -3.53
C LEU A 19 -8.77 13.93 -2.20
N ILE A 20 -9.81 14.44 -1.54
CA ILE A 20 -10.34 13.86 -0.30
C ILE A 20 -10.74 12.40 -0.54
N GLY A 21 -11.47 12.12 -1.62
CA GLY A 21 -11.82 10.75 -2.00
C GLY A 21 -10.59 9.86 -2.21
N PHE A 22 -9.60 10.35 -2.95
CA PHE A 22 -8.34 9.64 -3.18
C PHE A 22 -7.59 9.34 -1.87
N PHE A 23 -7.47 10.31 -0.97
CA PHE A 23 -6.78 10.10 0.31
C PHE A 23 -7.53 9.13 1.22
N LEU A 24 -8.85 9.21 1.28
CA LEU A 24 -9.64 8.36 2.18
C LEU A 24 -9.84 6.94 1.64
N LEU A 25 -10.03 6.78 0.33
CA LEU A 25 -10.42 5.51 -0.28
C LEU A 25 -9.27 4.75 -0.92
N ALA A 26 -8.23 5.44 -1.40
CA ALA A 26 -7.04 4.79 -1.95
C ALA A 26 -5.90 4.76 -0.93
N ILE A 27 -5.45 5.94 -0.48
CA ILE A 27 -4.29 6.02 0.41
C ILE A 27 -4.62 5.51 1.82
N GLY A 28 -5.82 5.80 2.34
CA GLY A 28 -6.25 5.39 3.67
C GLY A 28 -6.09 3.88 3.90
N PRO A 29 -6.71 3.01 3.07
CA PRO A 29 -6.54 1.56 3.17
C PRO A 29 -5.11 1.08 2.95
N ILE A 30 -4.32 1.75 2.09
CA ILE A 30 -2.90 1.42 1.88
C ILE A 30 -2.11 1.66 3.17
N LEU A 31 -2.27 2.83 3.79
CA LEU A 31 -1.60 3.17 5.04
C LEU A 31 -2.06 2.28 6.20
N ALA A 32 -3.36 1.95 6.26
CA ALA A 32 -3.88 1.02 7.25
C ALA A 32 -3.28 -0.38 7.08
N SER A 33 -3.21 -0.88 5.85
CA SER A 33 -2.59 -2.18 5.54
C SER A 33 -1.10 -2.18 5.87
N LEU A 34 -0.40 -1.09 5.57
CA LEU A 34 1.00 -0.90 5.92
C LEU A 34 1.20 -0.85 7.43
N TYR A 35 0.35 -0.16 8.19
CA TYR A 35 0.42 -0.18 9.65
C TYR A 35 0.19 -1.59 10.19
N LEU A 36 -0.82 -2.29 9.68
CA LEU A 36 -1.17 -3.64 10.11
C LEU A 36 -0.08 -4.66 9.78
N SER A 37 0.74 -4.46 8.74
CA SER A 37 1.84 -5.38 8.41
C SER A 37 2.95 -5.39 9.47
N PHE A 38 3.06 -4.35 10.31
CA PHE A 38 3.94 -4.33 11.49
C PHE A 38 3.28 -4.89 12.76
N THR A 39 2.04 -5.37 12.64
CA THR A 39 1.28 -5.94 13.74
C THR A 39 0.97 -7.42 13.51
N LYS A 40 0.85 -8.17 14.60
CA LYS A 40 0.25 -9.49 14.61
C LYS A 40 -1.26 -9.31 14.64
N TYR A 41 -1.85 -9.23 13.45
CA TYR A 41 -3.29 -9.04 13.28
C TYR A 41 -3.92 -10.32 12.74
N ASN A 42 -5.01 -10.77 13.37
CA ASN A 42 -5.73 -11.96 12.93
C ASN A 42 -7.26 -11.82 12.99
N VAL A 43 -7.82 -10.64 12.68
CA VAL A 43 -9.27 -10.29 12.60
C VAL A 43 -10.08 -10.50 13.89
N VAL A 44 -9.88 -11.62 14.58
CA VAL A 44 -10.50 -12.05 15.84
C VAL A 44 -9.87 -11.36 17.04
N ARG A 45 -8.56 -11.06 17.02
CA ARG A 45 -7.86 -10.41 18.14
C ARG A 45 -7.41 -8.99 17.78
N PRO A 46 -7.32 -8.10 18.78
CA PRO A 46 -6.78 -6.76 18.56
C PRO A 46 -5.34 -6.83 18.02
N PRO A 47 -4.94 -5.89 17.14
CA PRO A 47 -3.61 -5.87 16.56
C PRO A 47 -2.54 -5.67 17.63
N GLN A 48 -1.55 -6.56 17.67
CA GLN A 48 -0.39 -6.44 18.56
C GLN A 48 0.82 -5.96 17.78
N TRP A 49 1.46 -4.86 18.19
CA TRP A 49 2.66 -4.37 17.52
C TRP A 49 3.82 -5.34 17.72
N ILE A 50 4.40 -5.84 16.62
CA ILE A 50 5.54 -6.77 16.61
C ILE A 50 6.70 -6.25 15.76
N GLY A 51 6.63 -4.99 15.31
CA GLY A 51 7.67 -4.38 14.49
C GLY A 51 7.87 -5.13 13.17
N LEU A 52 9.09 -5.60 12.92
CA LEU A 52 9.50 -6.20 11.64
C LEU A 52 9.43 -7.73 11.62
N ASP A 53 8.96 -8.37 12.69
CA ASP A 53 8.98 -9.83 12.81
C ASP A 53 8.25 -10.56 11.68
N ASN A 54 7.14 -9.99 11.19
CA ASN A 54 6.41 -10.52 10.03
C ASN A 54 7.29 -10.58 8.77
N TYR A 55 8.13 -9.58 8.55
CA TYR A 55 9.02 -9.52 7.39
C TYR A 55 10.16 -10.51 7.52
N PHE A 56 10.79 -10.62 8.71
CA PHE A 56 11.83 -11.63 8.94
C PHE A 56 11.30 -13.05 8.74
N TYR A 57 10.12 -13.35 9.27
CA TYR A 57 9.47 -14.64 9.05
C TYR A 57 9.18 -14.89 7.56
N MET A 58 8.62 -13.91 6.86
CA MET A 58 8.29 -14.03 5.43
C MET A 58 9.52 -14.30 4.57
N PHE A 59 10.63 -13.58 4.79
CA PHE A 59 11.84 -13.75 3.97
C PHE A 59 12.67 -14.99 4.33
N GLN A 60 12.74 -15.36 5.61
CA GLN A 60 13.63 -16.43 6.07
C GLN A 60 12.95 -17.79 6.20
N MET A 61 11.69 -17.82 6.65
CA MET A 61 11.01 -19.06 7.02
C MET A 61 9.89 -19.46 6.06
N ASP A 62 9.31 -18.53 5.32
CA ASP A 62 8.19 -18.82 4.42
C ASP A 62 8.65 -19.27 3.02
N GLN A 63 8.72 -20.58 2.82
CA GLN A 63 9.00 -21.18 1.50
C GLN A 63 7.92 -20.86 0.46
N ARG A 64 6.68 -20.61 0.88
CA ARG A 64 5.57 -20.31 -0.03
C ARG A 64 5.71 -18.91 -0.61
N PHE A 65 6.22 -17.96 0.18
CA PHE A 65 6.53 -16.62 -0.29
C PHE A 65 7.46 -16.66 -1.51
N TRP A 66 8.59 -17.35 -1.39
CA TRP A 66 9.56 -17.49 -2.50
C TRP A 66 8.98 -18.22 -3.70
N LYS A 67 8.20 -19.29 -3.46
CA LYS A 67 7.55 -20.02 -4.55
C LYS A 67 6.55 -19.16 -5.32
N ALA A 68 5.73 -18.40 -4.61
CA ALA A 68 4.76 -17.48 -5.22
C ALA A 68 5.48 -16.41 -6.04
N LEU A 69 6.53 -15.81 -5.49
CA LEU A 69 7.34 -14.79 -6.17
C LEU A 69 7.97 -15.34 -7.46
N GLN A 70 8.52 -16.56 -7.43
CA GLN A 70 9.07 -17.22 -8.61
C GLN A 70 8.01 -17.41 -9.71
N VAL A 71 6.82 -17.90 -9.36
CA VAL A 71 5.73 -18.13 -10.32
C VAL A 71 5.25 -16.81 -10.92
N THR A 72 5.05 -15.77 -10.10
CA THR A 72 4.64 -14.45 -10.57
C THR A 72 5.69 -13.85 -11.51
N PHE A 73 6.98 -13.97 -11.16
CA PHE A 73 8.05 -13.43 -11.99
C PHE A 73 8.17 -14.17 -13.33
N GLN A 74 8.10 -15.50 -13.32
CA GLN A 74 8.05 -16.32 -14.53
C GLN A 74 6.86 -15.92 -15.41
N PHE A 75 5.68 -15.75 -14.81
CA PHE A 75 4.49 -15.29 -15.53
C PHE A 75 4.71 -13.93 -16.20
N VAL A 76 5.24 -12.93 -15.48
CA VAL A 76 5.49 -11.59 -16.02
C VAL A 76 6.52 -11.62 -17.16
N VAL A 77 7.65 -12.31 -16.97
CA VAL A 77 8.73 -12.39 -17.97
C VAL A 77 8.26 -13.08 -19.24
N ILE A 78 7.36 -14.05 -19.15
CA ILE A 78 6.80 -14.74 -20.33
C ILE A 78 5.66 -13.92 -20.94
N SER A 79 4.74 -13.42 -20.13
CA SER A 79 3.51 -12.79 -20.61
C SER A 79 3.71 -11.38 -21.17
N VAL A 80 4.68 -10.60 -20.67
CA VAL A 80 4.88 -9.21 -21.14
C VAL A 80 5.47 -9.14 -22.55
N PRO A 81 6.51 -9.92 -22.92
CA PRO A 81 7.06 -9.91 -24.28
C PRO A 81 6.15 -10.58 -25.32
N LEU A 82 5.25 -11.47 -24.88
CA LEU A 82 4.31 -12.19 -25.75
C LEU A 82 2.98 -11.43 -25.98
N LYS A 83 2.79 -10.29 -25.30
CA LYS A 83 1.69 -9.34 -25.55
C LYS A 83 2.09 -8.33 -26.61
#